data_AF-A0A7C1R305-F1
#
_entry.id   AF-A0A7C1R305-F1
#
_cell.length_a   1.000
_cell.length_b   1.000
_cell.length_c   1.000
_cell.angle_alpha   90.00
_cell.angle_beta   90.00
_cell.angle_gamma   90.00
#
_symmetry.space_group_name_H-M   'P 1'
#
loop_
_entity.id
_entity.type
_entity.pdbx_description
1 polymer ?
#
loop_
_entity_poly.entity_id
_entity_poly.type
_entity_poly.pdbx_seq_one_letter_code
_entity_poly.pdbx_strand_id
1 'polypeptide(L)'
;MSKETKPRIVEGTFGRMQEVEDFLPSPEELVFTETPEMVKVTLMLHKETVDFFKGEAERLEAPYQMMIRNLLSEYVKRYQHA
;
A
#
# COMPACT_ATOMS: atom_id res chain seq x y z
N MET A 1 27.88 -5.48 8.49
CA MET A 1 28.84 -4.36 8.64
C MET A 1 28.61 -3.40 7.49
N SER A 2 27.63 -2.50 7.63
CA SER A 2 27.30 -1.53 6.58
C SER A 2 28.37 -0.44 6.58
N LYS A 3 29.13 -0.33 5.49
CA LYS A 3 30.08 0.75 5.32
C LYS A 3 29.29 1.99 4.93
N GLU A 4 29.25 2.99 5.81
CA GLU A 4 28.72 4.31 5.47
C GLU A 4 29.70 4.97 4.49
N THR A 5 29.38 4.87 3.20
CA THR A 5 30.10 5.58 2.15
C THR A 5 29.59 7.02 2.12
N LYS A 6 30.46 7.98 2.43
CA LYS A 6 30.11 9.41 2.39
C LYS A 6 29.57 9.76 1.01
N PRO A 7 28.39 10.40 0.92
CA PRO A 7 27.79 10.71 -0.37
C PRO A 7 28.66 11.72 -1.12
N ARG A 8 28.94 11.42 -2.39
CA ARG A 8 29.68 12.32 -3.28
C ARG A 8 28.76 13.45 -3.70
N ILE A 9 29.10 14.67 -3.28
CA ILE A 9 28.37 15.89 -3.66
C ILE A 9 29.11 16.54 -4.83
N VAL A 10 28.40 16.79 -5.92
CA VAL A 10 28.92 17.41 -7.15
C VAL A 10 28.18 18.72 -7.39
N GLU A 11 28.88 19.78 -7.79
CA GLU A 11 28.22 21.03 -8.21
C GLU A 11 27.79 20.90 -9.67
N GLY A 12 26.48 20.82 -9.88
CA GLY A 12 25.86 20.77 -11.21
C GLY A 12 25.13 22.06 -11.55
N THR A 13 24.56 22.10 -12.76
CA THR A 13 23.79 23.24 -13.30
C THR A 13 22.60 23.66 -12.45
N PHE A 14 22.11 22.78 -11.57
CA PHE A 14 21.01 23.03 -10.63
C PHE A 14 21.45 23.12 -9.16
N GLY A 15 22.75 23.33 -8.89
CA GLY A 15 23.31 23.44 -7.53
C GLY A 15 23.99 22.16 -7.05
N ARG A 16 24.13 22.01 -5.73
CA ARG A 16 24.76 20.85 -5.09
C ARG A 16 23.89 19.60 -5.29
N MET A 17 24.37 18.67 -6.10
CA MET A 17 23.72 17.39 -6.39
C MET A 17 24.40 16.29 -5.59
N GLN A 18 23.59 15.36 -5.06
CA GLN A 18 24.07 14.18 -4.37
C GLN A 18 23.87 12.98 -5.28
N GLU A 19 24.90 12.14 -5.41
CA GLU A 19 24.78 10.86 -6.09
C GLU A 19 23.90 9.92 -5.26
N VAL A 20 22.83 9.41 -5.87
CA VAL A 20 21.91 8.43 -5.28
C VAL A 20 22.08 7.14 -6.06
N GLU A 21 22.23 6.01 -5.36
CA GLU A 21 22.25 4.69 -6.00
C GLU A 21 20.95 4.48 -6.77
N ASP A 22 21.00 3.87 -7.95
CA ASP A 22 19.81 3.55 -8.73
C ASP A 22 19.00 2.48 -7.96
N PHE A 23 18.03 2.94 -7.18
CA PHE A 23 17.16 2.12 -6.33
C PHE A 23 15.82 1.82 -7.00
N LEU A 24 15.65 2.24 -8.27
CA LEU A 24 14.41 2.00 -8.97
C LEU A 24 14.34 0.53 -9.35
N PRO A 25 13.29 -0.20 -8.91
CA PRO A 25 13.09 -1.57 -9.33
C PRO A 25 12.92 -1.62 -10.84
N SER A 26 13.42 -2.69 -11.46
CA SER A 26 13.27 -2.93 -12.89
C SER A 26 11.79 -2.97 -13.29
N PRO A 27 11.44 -2.64 -14.55
CA PRO A 27 10.07 -2.73 -15.04
C PRO A 27 9.40 -4.07 -14.75
N GLU A 28 10.16 -5.16 -14.75
CA GLU A 28 9.70 -6.51 -14.43
C GLU A 28 9.39 -6.68 -12.93
N GLU A 29 10.19 -6.10 -12.04
CA GLU A 29 9.95 -6.06 -10.59
C GLU A 29 8.76 -5.18 -10.21
N LEU A 30 8.48 -4.12 -11.00
CA LEU A 30 7.28 -3.30 -10.86
C LEU A 30 5.99 -4.08 -11.17
N VAL A 31 6.07 -5.18 -11.94
CA VAL A 31 4.92 -6.03 -12.29
C VAL A 31 4.59 -7.03 -11.19
N PHE A 32 5.55 -7.37 -10.32
CA PHE A 32 5.31 -8.15 -9.11
C PHE A 32 4.65 -7.27 -8.04
N THR A 33 3.41 -6.86 -8.30
CA THR A 33 2.50 -6.53 -7.22
C THR A 33 2.25 -7.85 -6.51
N GLU A 34 2.81 -8.05 -5.33
CA GLU A 34 2.36 -9.10 -4.41
C GLU A 34 0.85 -8.88 -4.17
N THR A 35 0.01 -9.44 -5.03
CA THR A 35 -1.42 -9.49 -4.77
C THR A 35 -1.59 -10.48 -3.63
N PRO A 36 -2.08 -10.04 -2.46
CA PRO A 36 -2.27 -10.94 -1.33
C PRO A 36 -3.15 -12.11 -1.77
N GLU A 37 -2.88 -13.30 -1.25
CA GLU A 37 -3.74 -14.45 -1.51
C GLU A 37 -5.17 -14.16 -1.04
N MET A 38 -6.15 -14.34 -1.92
CA MET A 38 -7.55 -14.00 -1.66
C MET A 38 -8.38 -15.27 -1.49
N VAL A 39 -8.96 -15.47 -0.30
CA VAL A 39 -9.89 -16.57 -0.02
C VAL A 39 -11.33 -16.06 -0.10
N LYS A 40 -12.16 -16.71 -0.92
CA LYS A 40 -13.59 -16.39 -1.02
C LYS A 40 -14.35 -16.95 0.17
N VAL A 41 -15.01 -16.09 0.91
CA VAL A 41 -15.88 -16.45 2.05
C VAL A 41 -17.30 -15.94 1.81
N THR A 42 -18.30 -16.64 2.34
CA THR A 42 -19.69 -16.17 2.40
C THR A 42 -19.96 -15.71 3.83
N LEU A 43 -20.29 -14.43 4.01
CA LEU A 43 -20.57 -13.82 5.30
C LEU A 43 -21.89 -13.04 5.23
N MET A 44 -22.75 -13.21 6.24
CA MET A 44 -23.95 -12.41 6.41
C MET A 44 -23.62 -11.16 7.22
N LEU A 45 -24.00 -9.98 6.70
CA LEU A 45 -23.83 -8.68 7.35
C LEU A 45 -25.20 -8.01 7.54
N HIS A 46 -25.31 -7.14 8.54
CA HIS A 46 -26.50 -6.30 8.70
C HIS A 46 -26.67 -5.36 7.51
N LYS A 47 -27.92 -5.10 7.12
CA LYS A 47 -28.26 -4.20 6.01
C LYS A 47 -27.65 -2.81 6.20
N GLU A 48 -27.78 -2.25 7.40
CA GLU A 48 -27.26 -0.92 7.75
C GLU A 48 -25.74 -0.82 7.52
N THR A 49 -24.98 -1.86 7.86
CA THR A 49 -23.54 -1.93 7.62
C THR A 49 -23.23 -1.89 6.12
N VAL A 50 -23.95 -2.68 5.31
CA VAL A 50 -23.74 -2.72 3.86
C VAL A 50 -24.12 -1.39 3.21
N ASP A 51 -25.23 -0.79 3.63
CA ASP A 51 -25.71 0.49 3.09
C ASP A 51 -24.72 1.63 3.42
N PHE A 52 -24.12 1.64 4.62
CA PHE A 52 -23.05 2.58 4.98
C PHE A 52 -21.86 2.51 4.02
N PHE A 53 -21.31 1.31 3.79
CA PHE A 53 -20.15 1.16 2.90
C PHE A 53 -20.48 1.46 1.44
N LYS A 54 -21.71 1.22 0.99
CA LYS A 54 -22.16 1.62 -0.35
C LYS A 54 -22.19 3.13 -0.52
N GLY A 55 -22.69 3.87 0.47
CA GLY A 55 -22.70 5.33 0.44
C GLY A 55 -21.29 5.93 0.38
N GLU A 56 -20.36 5.41 1.20
CA GLU A 56 -18.97 5.87 1.16
C GLU A 56 -18.24 5.47 -0.13
N ALA A 57 -18.53 4.29 -0.67
CA ALA A 57 -18.00 3.81 -1.94
C ALA A 57 -18.39 4.70 -3.12
N GLU A 58 -19.64 5.17 -3.18
CA GLU A 58 -20.12 6.11 -4.20
C GLU A 58 -19.37 7.45 -4.11
N ARG A 59 -19.15 7.96 -2.89
CA ARG A 59 -18.43 9.22 -2.66
C ARG A 59 -16.96 9.15 -3.07
N LEU A 60 -16.35 7.98 -2.92
CA LEU A 60 -14.91 7.75 -3.14
C LEU A 60 -14.59 7.09 -4.48
N GLU A 61 -15.59 6.85 -5.33
CA GLU A 61 -15.47 6.13 -6.61
C GLU A 61 -14.72 4.79 -6.46
N ALA A 62 -15.02 4.06 -5.38
CA ALA A 62 -14.29 2.85 -4.99
C ALA A 62 -15.26 1.68 -4.72
N PRO A 63 -14.86 0.40 -4.93
CA PRO A 63 -15.72 -0.72 -4.59
C PRO A 63 -15.94 -0.87 -3.07
N TYR A 64 -17.19 -0.93 -2.61
CA TYR A 64 -17.51 -1.08 -1.18
C TYR A 64 -16.91 -2.35 -0.55
N GLN A 65 -16.70 -3.42 -1.33
CA GLN A 65 -16.05 -4.64 -0.87
C GLN A 65 -14.60 -4.41 -0.44
N MET A 66 -13.90 -3.48 -1.12
CA MET A 66 -12.53 -3.10 -0.75
C MET A 66 -12.50 -2.43 0.62
N MET A 67 -13.49 -1.59 0.92
CA MET A 67 -13.60 -0.93 2.22
C MET A 67 -13.82 -1.95 3.34
N ILE A 68 -14.74 -2.90 3.14
CA ILE A 68 -15.00 -3.98 4.10
C ILE A 68 -13.73 -4.81 4.31
N ARG A 69 -13.05 -5.19 3.22
CA ARG A 69 -11.80 -5.96 3.28
C ARG A 69 -10.72 -5.22 4.07
N ASN A 70 -10.49 -3.94 3.78
CA ASN A 70 -9.46 -3.14 4.44
C ASN A 70 -9.77 -2.97 5.93
N LEU A 71 -11.05 -2.80 6.31
CA LEU A 71 -11.46 -2.75 7.70
C LEU A 71 -11.11 -4.05 8.44
N LEU A 72 -11.41 -5.21 7.84
CA LEU A 72 -11.04 -6.51 8.42
C LEU A 72 -9.52 -6.68 8.51
N SER A 73 -8.77 -6.25 7.49
CA SER A 73 -7.30 -6.28 7.51
C SER A 73 -6.72 -5.41 8.63
N GLU A 74 -7.24 -4.20 8.84
CA GLU A 74 -6.81 -3.32 9.94
C GLU A 74 -7.15 -3.89 11.31
N TYR A 75 -8.34 -4.49 11.46
CA TYR A 75 -8.69 -5.22 12.68
C TYR A 75 -7.68 -6.34 12.96
N VAL A 76 -7.36 -7.15 11.96
CA VAL A 76 -6.38 -8.24 12.11
C VAL A 76 -5.00 -7.71 12.49
N LYS A 77 -4.49 -6.68 11.81
CA LYS A 77 -3.20 -6.03 12.15
C LYS A 77 -3.15 -5.57 13.60
N ARG A 78 -4.26 -5.04 14.13
CA ARG A 78 -4.38 -4.53 15.50
C ARG A 78 -4.27 -5.62 16.56
N TYR A 79 -4.70 -6.85 16.25
CA TYR A 79 -4.84 -7.94 17.23
C TYR A 79 -3.91 -9.13 16.99
N GLN A 80 -3.28 -9.27 15.81
CA GLN A 80 -2.28 -10.32 15.55
C GLN A 80 -0.85 -9.93 15.96
N HIS A 81 -0.57 -8.64 16.16
CA HIS A 81 0.72 -8.13 16.63
C HIS A 81 0.68 -7.62 18.09
N ALA A 82 -0.32 -8.06 18.87
CA ALA A 82 -0.43 -7.80 20.30
C ALA A 82 0.13 -8.96 21.13
#